data_AF-A0A7X8GG77-F1
#
_entry.id   AF-A0A7X8GG77-F1
#
_cell.length_a   1.000
_cell.length_b   1.000
_cell.length_c   1.000
_cell.angle_alpha   90.00
_cell.angle_beta   90.00
_cell.angle_gamma   90.00
#
_symmetry.space_group_name_H-M   'P 1'
#
loop_
_entity.id
_entity.type
_entity.pdbx_description
1 polymer ?
#
loop_
_entity_poly.entity_id
_entity_poly.type
_entity_poly.pdbx_seq_one_letter_code
_entity_poly.pdbx_strand_id
1 'polypeptide(L)'
;MKKCLSVAAVMMATFLGLSSVACGGGRGPEDPACMNLPLPIGGKVVKGTFTIAYDKSQCSQQEQCRHFNVHAVLTRGSKVHLYSFATPLGDGDLCALDSGYLKREYAPEPCNQRVGQDFGIPGVPVIETLTIKKMDFCGDTSKQMIKGDIVIRVVPPSSD
;
A
#
# COMPACT_ATOMS: atom_id res chain seq x y z
N MET A 1 22.96 -14.38 -44.35
CA MET A 1 22.05 -15.43 -44.83
C MET A 1 22.07 -16.62 -43.87
N LYS A 2 20.99 -16.85 -43.11
CA LYS A 2 20.48 -18.18 -42.70
C LYS A 2 19.08 -17.98 -42.13
N LYS A 3 18.18 -18.85 -42.58
CA LYS A 3 16.73 -18.66 -42.69
C LYS A 3 15.99 -18.97 -41.38
N CYS A 4 14.82 -18.34 -41.27
CA CYS A 4 13.72 -18.57 -40.34
C CYS A 4 13.36 -20.05 -40.16
N LEU A 5 12.91 -20.43 -38.96
CA LEU A 5 11.85 -21.40 -38.79
C LEU A 5 10.73 -20.77 -37.97
N SER A 6 9.58 -20.65 -38.63
CA SER A 6 8.31 -20.20 -38.09
C SER A 6 7.64 -21.38 -37.38
N VAL A 7 7.18 -21.18 -36.14
CA VAL A 7 6.12 -22.02 -35.57
C VAL A 7 4.95 -21.09 -35.31
N ALA A 8 3.97 -21.17 -36.21
CA ALA A 8 2.70 -20.48 -36.09
C ALA A 8 1.72 -21.31 -35.28
N ALA A 9 0.92 -20.58 -34.49
CA ALA A 9 -0.41 -20.91 -33.98
C ALA A 9 -0.52 -22.00 -32.91
N VAL A 10 -1.18 -21.69 -31.79
CA VAL A 10 -2.61 -21.93 -31.53
C VAL A 10 -2.96 -21.35 -30.13
N MET A 11 -4.24 -21.06 -29.90
CA MET A 11 -4.92 -20.50 -28.71
C MET A 11 -5.07 -18.97 -28.75
N MET A 12 -6.09 -18.43 -29.41
CA MET A 12 -7.54 -18.56 -29.19
C MET A 12 -7.98 -17.95 -27.85
N ALA A 13 -8.94 -17.04 -27.96
CA ALA A 13 -9.35 -16.06 -26.98
C ALA A 13 -9.71 -16.59 -25.59
N THR A 14 -9.26 -15.88 -24.57
CA THR A 14 -9.97 -15.75 -23.29
C THR A 14 -10.06 -14.27 -22.93
N PHE A 15 -11.28 -13.73 -23.04
CA PHE A 15 -11.74 -12.54 -22.34
C PHE A 15 -11.44 -12.71 -20.85
N LEU A 16 -10.48 -11.99 -20.28
CA LEU A 16 -10.40 -11.79 -18.83
C LEU A 16 -9.94 -10.35 -18.56
N GLY A 17 -10.78 -9.63 -17.81
CA GLY A 17 -10.74 -8.19 -17.64
C GLY A 17 -9.35 -7.67 -17.29
N LEU A 18 -8.93 -6.67 -18.05
CA LEU A 18 -7.88 -5.73 -17.66
C LEU A 18 -8.34 -5.02 -16.38
N SER A 19 -8.09 -5.63 -15.23
CA SER A 19 -7.97 -4.89 -13.99
C SER A 19 -6.74 -4.02 -14.17
N SER A 20 -6.95 -2.79 -14.64
CA SER A 20 -5.91 -1.77 -14.67
C SER A 20 -5.47 -1.56 -13.23
N VAL A 21 -4.38 -2.23 -12.83
CA VAL A 21 -3.73 -1.98 -11.56
C VAL A 21 -3.07 -0.63 -11.71
N ALA A 22 -3.72 0.42 -11.21
CA ALA A 22 -3.08 1.71 -11.05
C ALA A 22 -2.00 1.53 -9.99
N CYS A 23 -0.74 1.59 -10.42
CA CYS A 23 0.42 1.61 -9.54
C CYS A 23 0.69 3.07 -9.14
N GLY A 24 0.13 3.50 -8.00
CA GLY A 24 0.52 4.75 -7.35
C GLY A 24 1.76 4.49 -6.49
N GLY A 25 2.95 4.81 -7.02
CA GLY A 25 4.21 4.61 -6.32
C GLY A 25 4.92 5.94 -6.08
N GLY A 26 5.11 6.32 -4.81
CA GLY A 26 5.95 7.45 -4.43
C GLY A 26 5.50 8.11 -3.12
N ARG A 27 6.46 8.66 -2.38
CA ARG A 27 6.20 9.57 -1.26
C ARG A 27 5.75 10.90 -1.85
N GLY A 28 4.43 11.06 -2.02
CA GLY A 28 3.85 12.36 -2.32
C GLY A 28 4.18 13.33 -1.18
N PRO A 29 4.34 14.64 -1.46
CA PRO A 29 4.40 15.62 -0.39
C PRO A 29 3.16 15.47 0.49
N GLU A 30 3.34 15.57 1.81
CA GLU A 30 2.22 15.57 2.76
C GLU A 30 1.29 16.73 2.41
N ASP A 31 0.05 16.43 2.03
CA ASP A 31 -0.96 17.44 1.82
C ASP A 31 -1.34 18.01 3.21
N PRO A 32 -1.23 19.34 3.44
CA PRO A 32 -1.64 19.95 4.69
C PRO A 32 -3.09 19.62 5.10
N ALA A 33 -3.97 19.35 4.13
CA ALA A 33 -5.34 18.90 4.38
C ALA A 33 -5.41 17.51 5.04
N CYS A 34 -4.35 16.70 4.91
CA CYS A 34 -4.23 15.36 5.49
C CYS A 34 -3.58 15.34 6.88
N MET A 35 -3.19 16.50 7.43
CA MET A 35 -2.58 16.60 8.77
C MET A 35 -3.60 16.52 9.91
N ASN A 36 -4.84 16.95 9.66
CA ASN A 36 -5.93 16.93 10.64
C ASN A 36 -7.02 15.94 10.19
N LEU A 37 -6.70 14.65 10.29
CA LEU A 37 -7.63 13.59 9.87
C LEU A 37 -8.85 13.54 10.78
N PRO A 38 -10.06 13.39 10.23
CA PRO A 38 -11.25 13.18 11.03
C PRO A 38 -11.19 11.83 11.75
N LEU A 39 -11.99 11.68 12.80
CA LEU A 39 -12.18 10.38 13.43
C LEU A 39 -12.79 9.41 12.40
N PRO A 40 -12.33 8.13 12.36
CA PRO A 40 -12.84 7.13 11.44
C PRO A 40 -14.22 6.63 11.88
N ILE A 41 -15.22 7.51 11.91
CA ILE A 41 -16.60 7.24 12.31
C ILE A 41 -17.52 7.58 11.14
N GLY A 42 -18.47 6.68 10.85
CA GLY A 42 -19.36 6.83 9.69
C GLY A 42 -18.69 6.57 8.33
N GLY A 43 -19.37 6.85 7.23
CA GLY A 43 -18.78 6.70 5.89
C GLY A 43 -18.64 5.25 5.37
N LYS A 44 -17.88 5.11 4.28
CA LYS A 44 -17.72 3.85 3.52
C LYS A 44 -16.33 3.26 3.73
N VAL A 45 -16.24 1.93 3.75
CA VAL A 45 -14.99 1.20 3.96
C VAL A 45 -14.39 0.66 2.66
N VAL A 46 -13.07 0.66 2.60
CA VAL A 46 -12.21 0.00 1.62
C VAL A 46 -11.31 -0.96 2.40
N LYS A 47 -11.23 -2.22 1.97
CA LYS A 47 -10.48 -3.25 2.69
C LYS A 47 -9.34 -3.76 1.82
N GLY A 48 -8.27 -4.22 2.44
CA GLY A 48 -7.15 -4.76 1.72
C GLY A 48 -6.18 -5.53 2.59
N THR A 49 -5.11 -5.97 1.96
CA THR A 49 -3.95 -6.53 2.63
C THR A 49 -2.77 -5.61 2.43
N PHE A 50 -1.84 -5.61 3.39
CA PHE A 50 -0.59 -4.88 3.28
C PHE A 50 0.60 -5.80 3.49
N THR A 51 1.70 -5.44 2.84
CA THR A 51 3.02 -6.02 3.08
C THR A 51 3.99 -4.90 3.38
N ILE A 52 4.86 -5.10 4.36
CA ILE A 52 5.93 -4.17 4.72
C ILE A 52 7.25 -4.87 4.53
N ALA A 53 8.16 -4.26 3.78
CA ALA A 53 9.52 -4.76 3.60
C ALA A 53 10.48 -3.61 3.34
N TYR A 54 11.76 -3.82 3.63
CA TYR A 54 12.80 -2.83 3.33
C TYR A 54 12.83 -2.47 1.85
N ASP A 55 13.00 -1.17 1.58
CA ASP A 55 13.23 -0.66 0.25
C ASP A 55 14.67 -0.92 -0.16
N LYS A 56 14.87 -2.03 -0.89
CA LYS A 56 16.18 -2.46 -1.35
C LYS A 56 16.80 -1.52 -2.38
N SER A 57 16.01 -0.66 -3.02
CA SER A 57 16.54 0.34 -3.95
C SER A 57 17.27 1.49 -3.24
N GLN A 58 16.96 1.70 -1.96
CA GLN A 58 17.53 2.75 -1.10
C GLN A 58 18.63 2.23 -0.17
N CYS A 59 19.04 0.96 -0.29
CA CYS A 59 20.14 0.42 0.51
C CYS A 59 21.47 0.71 -0.21
N SER A 60 22.27 1.63 0.33
CA SER A 60 23.64 1.83 -0.14
C SER A 60 24.48 0.61 0.26
N GLN A 61 25.53 0.28 -0.50
CA GLN A 61 26.33 -0.94 -0.31
C GLN A 61 27.04 -1.04 1.06
N GLN A 62 26.94 -0.02 1.92
CA GLN A 62 27.55 0.03 3.25
C GLN A 62 26.60 0.45 4.38
N GLU A 63 25.39 0.93 4.09
CA GLU A 63 24.42 1.31 5.12
C GLU A 63 23.27 0.30 5.16
N GLN A 64 22.90 -0.10 6.37
CA GLN A 64 21.70 -0.87 6.63
C GLN A 64 20.50 -0.18 5.96
N CYS A 65 19.57 -0.96 5.41
CA CYS A 65 18.38 -0.43 4.76
C CYS A 65 17.55 0.40 5.76
N ARG A 66 17.53 1.73 5.60
CA ARG A 66 16.79 2.66 6.49
C ARG A 66 15.40 3.04 5.96
N HIS A 67 15.01 2.51 4.82
CA HIS A 67 13.70 2.77 4.25
C HIS A 67 12.96 1.46 4.10
N PHE A 68 11.66 1.53 4.27
CA PHE A 68 10.77 0.42 4.02
C PHE A 68 9.51 0.95 3.36
N ASN A 69 8.90 0.07 2.56
CA ASN A 69 7.67 0.37 1.85
C ASN A 69 6.55 -0.48 2.41
N VAL A 70 5.41 0.16 2.63
CA VAL A 70 4.13 -0.53 2.81
C VAL A 70 3.47 -0.62 1.44
N HIS A 71 3.33 -1.83 0.92
CA HIS A 71 2.53 -2.10 -0.26
C HIS A 71 1.15 -2.55 0.18
N ALA A 72 0.12 -1.75 -0.11
CA ALA A 72 -1.28 -2.05 0.22
C ALA A 72 -2.07 -2.37 -1.05
N VAL A 73 -2.66 -3.56 -1.11
CA VAL A 73 -3.61 -3.95 -2.15
C VAL A 73 -5.02 -3.74 -1.60
N LEU A 74 -5.67 -2.68 -2.07
CA LEU A 74 -7.00 -2.28 -1.62
C LEU A 74 -8.07 -2.75 -2.61
N THR A 75 -9.21 -3.17 -2.09
CA THR A 75 -10.31 -3.76 -2.85
C THR A 75 -11.66 -3.21 -2.40
N ARG A 76 -12.55 -2.98 -3.37
CA ARG A 76 -13.96 -2.66 -3.13
C ARG A 76 -14.81 -3.01 -4.35
N GLY A 77 -15.73 -3.96 -4.21
CA GLY A 77 -16.45 -4.52 -5.36
C GLY A 77 -15.47 -5.20 -6.31
N SER A 78 -15.51 -4.84 -7.60
CA SER A 78 -14.57 -5.33 -8.63
C SER A 78 -13.31 -4.46 -8.79
N LYS A 79 -13.20 -3.33 -8.08
CA LYS A 79 -12.03 -2.43 -8.17
C LYS A 79 -10.90 -2.92 -7.26
N VAL A 80 -9.68 -2.91 -7.79
CA VAL A 80 -8.44 -3.26 -7.10
C VAL A 80 -7.40 -2.17 -7.39
N HIS A 81 -6.78 -1.63 -6.35
CA HIS A 81 -5.73 -0.60 -6.47
C HIS A 81 -4.51 -1.01 -5.62
N LEU A 82 -3.31 -0.76 -6.14
CA LEU A 82 -2.05 -0.98 -5.43
C LEU A 82 -1.47 0.38 -5.03
N TYR A 83 -1.25 0.55 -3.74
CA TYR A 83 -0.60 1.73 -3.17
C TYR A 83 0.74 1.36 -2.54
N SER A 84 1.69 2.28 -2.63
CA SER A 84 2.98 2.17 -1.93
C SER A 84 3.20 3.38 -1.04
N PHE A 85 3.38 3.13 0.26
CA PHE A 85 3.68 4.16 1.25
C PHE A 85 5.14 3.99 1.70
N ALA A 86 5.99 4.96 1.42
CA ALA A 86 7.41 4.93 1.80
C ALA A 86 7.61 5.73 3.07
N THR A 87 8.25 5.15 4.10
CA THR A 87 8.66 5.93 5.27
C THR A 87 10.11 5.58 5.67
N PRO A 88 10.88 6.57 6.15
CA PRO A 88 12.13 6.29 6.85
C PRO A 88 11.82 5.62 8.19
N LEU A 89 12.33 4.42 8.42
CA LEU A 89 12.56 3.94 9.79
C LEU A 89 14.04 4.20 10.09
N GLY A 90 14.37 4.40 11.35
CA GLY A 90 15.78 4.31 11.76
C GLY A 90 16.35 2.91 11.50
N ASP A 91 17.46 2.58 12.14
CA ASP A 91 18.07 1.24 12.12
C ASP A 91 17.22 0.21 12.93
N GLY A 92 15.92 0.13 12.66
CA GLY A 92 14.92 -0.61 13.45
C GLY A 92 14.52 -1.94 12.83
N ASP A 93 14.32 -2.95 13.68
CA ASP A 93 13.80 -4.28 13.35
C ASP A 93 12.30 -4.22 13.01
N LEU A 94 11.91 -4.60 11.79
CA LEU A 94 10.50 -4.64 11.39
C LEU A 94 9.67 -5.57 12.29
N CYS A 95 10.25 -6.65 12.81
CA CYS A 95 9.56 -7.57 13.72
C CYS A 95 9.32 -6.97 15.12
N ALA A 96 9.93 -5.83 15.46
CA ALA A 96 9.65 -5.10 16.69
C ALA A 96 8.46 -4.12 16.56
N LEU A 97 7.94 -3.90 15.34
CA LEU A 97 6.85 -2.97 15.11
C LEU A 97 5.50 -3.56 15.50
N ASP A 98 4.67 -2.73 16.12
CA ASP A 98 3.29 -3.06 16.43
C ASP A 98 2.28 -2.36 15.50
N SER A 99 1.05 -2.88 15.48
CA SER A 99 -0.03 -2.36 14.63
C SER A 99 -0.42 -0.92 14.96
N GLY A 100 -0.31 -0.51 16.22
CA GLY A 100 -0.60 0.85 16.67
C GLY A 100 0.46 1.85 16.22
N TYR A 101 1.74 1.48 16.27
CA TYR A 101 2.83 2.25 15.69
C TYR A 101 2.60 2.47 14.18
N LEU A 102 2.41 1.38 13.43
CA LEU A 102 2.18 1.44 11.98
C LEU A 102 0.95 2.30 11.63
N LYS A 103 -0.15 2.17 12.38
CA LYS A 103 -1.35 2.98 12.14
C LYS A 103 -1.08 4.47 12.33
N ARG A 104 -0.31 4.87 13.34
CA ARG A 104 0.02 6.29 13.58
C ARG A 104 0.94 6.84 12.50
N GLU A 105 1.98 6.08 12.18
CA GLU A 105 2.99 6.46 11.18
C GLU A 105 2.35 6.65 9.79
N TYR A 106 1.48 5.73 9.39
CA TYR A 106 0.87 5.71 8.06
C TYR A 106 -0.52 6.36 8.00
N ALA A 107 -0.97 6.99 9.09
CA ALA A 107 -2.31 7.59 9.16
C ALA A 107 -2.65 8.53 7.98
N PRO A 108 -1.77 9.46 7.53
CA PRO A 108 -2.10 10.41 6.47
C PRO A 108 -1.99 9.85 5.04
N GLU A 109 -1.35 8.69 4.86
CA GLU A 109 -1.01 8.18 3.53
C GLU A 109 -2.21 7.90 2.62
N PRO A 110 -3.32 7.27 3.09
CA PRO A 110 -4.48 7.09 2.23
C PRO A 110 -5.04 8.41 1.67
N CYS A 111 -4.92 9.48 2.44
CA CYS A 111 -5.36 10.82 2.07
C CYS A 111 -4.45 11.41 0.99
N ASN A 112 -3.13 11.33 1.18
CA ASN A 112 -2.13 11.76 0.19
C ASN A 112 -2.22 10.98 -1.14
N GLN A 113 -2.65 9.71 -1.10
CA GLN A 113 -2.73 8.82 -2.27
C GLN A 113 -4.11 8.81 -2.95
N ARG A 114 -5.01 9.74 -2.60
CA ARG A 114 -6.34 9.90 -3.23
C ARG A 114 -7.22 8.63 -3.17
N VAL A 115 -7.05 7.76 -2.17
CA VAL A 115 -7.76 6.46 -2.06
C VAL A 115 -9.28 6.62 -2.20
N GLY A 116 -9.86 7.64 -1.56
CA GLY A 116 -11.30 7.91 -1.69
C GLY A 116 -11.73 8.15 -3.14
N GLN A 117 -10.98 8.94 -3.89
CA GLN A 117 -11.31 9.32 -5.26
C GLN A 117 -11.22 8.12 -6.21
N ASP A 118 -10.18 7.31 -6.08
CA ASP A 118 -9.97 6.08 -6.88
C ASP A 118 -11.14 5.09 -6.75
N PHE A 119 -11.68 4.96 -5.54
CA PHE A 119 -12.85 4.13 -5.27
C PHE A 119 -14.20 4.86 -5.47
N GLY A 120 -14.20 6.09 -5.97
CA GLY A 120 -15.41 6.90 -6.22
C GLY A 120 -16.19 7.21 -4.94
N ILE A 121 -15.48 7.49 -3.85
CA ILE A 121 -16.04 7.79 -2.54
C ILE A 121 -15.66 9.22 -2.16
N PRO A 122 -16.63 10.14 -2.08
CA PRO A 122 -16.35 11.49 -1.60
C PRO A 122 -16.00 11.44 -0.10
N GLY A 123 -14.98 12.18 0.29
CA GLY A 123 -14.54 12.29 1.69
C GLY A 123 -13.04 12.08 1.88
N VAL A 124 -12.62 12.12 3.15
CA VAL A 124 -11.24 11.97 3.58
C VAL A 124 -10.99 10.50 3.95
N PRO A 125 -10.10 9.77 3.26
CA PRO A 125 -9.74 8.41 3.62
C PRO A 125 -8.80 8.40 4.85
N VAL A 126 -9.15 7.61 5.85
CA VAL A 126 -8.42 7.45 7.12
C VAL A 126 -8.21 5.97 7.40
N ILE A 127 -7.03 5.59 7.90
CA ILE A 127 -6.81 4.22 8.38
C ILE A 127 -7.70 3.96 9.61
N GLU A 128 -8.70 3.10 9.46
CA GLU A 128 -9.55 2.65 10.55
C GLU A 128 -8.84 1.56 11.35
N THR A 129 -8.37 0.52 10.65
CA THR A 129 -7.58 -0.55 11.25
C THR A 129 -6.38 -0.90 10.38
N LEU A 130 -5.30 -1.28 11.06
CA LEU A 130 -4.14 -1.92 10.49
C LEU A 130 -3.80 -3.05 11.47
N THR A 131 -3.73 -4.28 10.98
CA THR A 131 -3.53 -5.45 11.85
C THR A 131 -2.46 -6.33 11.26
N ILE A 132 -1.35 -6.48 12.00
CA ILE A 132 -0.31 -7.44 11.66
C ILE A 132 -0.86 -8.86 11.85
N LYS A 133 -0.74 -9.69 10.81
CA LYS A 133 -1.14 -11.10 10.83
C LYS A 133 0.05 -12.04 10.86
N LYS A 134 1.15 -11.65 10.22
CA LYS A 134 2.35 -12.46 10.09
C LYS A 134 3.58 -11.58 10.05
N MET A 135 4.65 -12.06 10.68
CA MET A 135 6.00 -11.53 10.54
C MET A 135 6.87 -12.68 10.02
N ASP A 136 7.63 -12.43 8.96
CA ASP A 136 8.52 -13.40 8.33
C ASP A 136 9.97 -12.94 8.46
N PHE A 137 10.89 -13.90 8.60
CA PHE A 137 12.35 -13.67 8.64
C PHE A 137 12.85 -12.78 9.80
N CYS A 138 12.17 -12.81 10.95
CA CYS A 138 12.69 -12.18 12.17
C CYS A 138 14.04 -12.79 12.54
N GLY A 139 15.06 -11.94 12.74
CA GLY A 139 16.47 -12.34 12.89
C GLY A 139 17.36 -12.13 11.66
N ASP A 140 16.79 -11.89 10.47
CA ASP A 140 17.54 -11.46 9.28
C ASP A 140 17.00 -10.13 8.78
N THR A 141 17.57 -9.03 9.28
CA THR A 141 17.15 -7.65 8.96
C THR A 141 17.17 -7.35 7.46
N SER A 142 17.87 -8.11 6.62
CA SER A 142 17.86 -7.91 5.16
C SER A 142 16.63 -8.52 4.45
N LYS A 143 15.87 -9.37 5.15
CA LYS A 143 14.74 -10.14 4.59
C LYS A 143 13.42 -9.97 5.35
N GLN A 144 13.43 -9.24 6.45
CA GLN A 144 12.24 -9.06 7.28
C GLN A 144 11.06 -8.53 6.47
N MET A 145 9.90 -9.05 6.82
CA MET A 145 8.66 -8.67 6.18
C MET A 145 7.50 -8.80 7.17
N ILE A 146 6.59 -7.83 7.12
CA ILE A 146 5.32 -7.87 7.86
C ILE A 146 4.20 -8.04 6.85
N LYS A 147 3.20 -8.84 7.17
CA LYS A 147 1.96 -8.96 6.40
C LYS A 147 0.76 -8.77 7.30
N GLY A 148 -0.26 -8.14 6.77
CA GLY A 148 -1.47 -7.90 7.55
C GLY A 148 -2.65 -7.42 6.73
N ASP A 149 -3.70 -7.07 7.46
CA ASP A 149 -4.93 -6.51 6.92
C ASP A 149 -4.99 -5.00 7.18
N ILE A 150 -5.53 -4.27 6.22
CA ILE A 150 -5.77 -2.83 6.32
C ILE A 150 -7.22 -2.52 5.99
N VAL A 151 -7.83 -1.65 6.80
CA VAL A 151 -9.16 -1.08 6.55
C VAL A 151 -9.04 0.42 6.55
N ILE A 152 -9.44 1.02 5.42
CA ILE A 152 -9.52 2.46 5.25
C ILE A 152 -10.98 2.85 5.20
N ARG A 153 -11.33 3.86 6.00
CA ARG A 153 -12.66 4.46 6.04
C ARG A 153 -12.60 5.81 5.38
N VAL A 154 -13.45 6.03 4.39
CA VAL A 154 -13.62 7.34 3.76
C VAL A 154 -14.72 8.08 4.51
N VAL A 155 -14.30 9.04 5.31
CA VAL A 155 -15.17 9.85 6.16
C VAL A 155 -15.74 11.00 5.31
N PRO A 156 -17.07 11.14 5.21
CA PRO A 156 -17.66 12.22 4.43
C PRO A 156 -17.28 13.58 5.01
N PRO A 157 -17.23 14.64 4.20
CA PRO A 157 -17.05 16.00 4.71
C PRO A 157 -18.15 16.33 5.73
N SER A 158 -17.81 17.06 6.79
CA SER A 158 -18.83 17.59 7.70
C SER A 158 -19.78 18.47 6.88
N SER A 159 -21.08 18.17 6.97
CA SER A 159 -22.13 19.04 6.47
C SER A 159 -22.27 20.18 7.47
N ASP A 160 -21.46 21.22 7.31
CA ASP A 160 -21.70 22.52 7.94
C ASP A 160 -22.91 23.21 7.30
#